data_AF-A0A933HYD7-F1
#
_entry.id   AF-A0A933HYD7-F1
#
_cell.length_a   1.000
_cell.length_b   1.000
_cell.length_c   1.000
_cell.angle_alpha   90.00
_cell.angle_beta   90.00
_cell.angle_gamma   90.00
#
_symmetry.space_group_name_H-M   'P 1'
#
loop_
_entity.id
_entity.type
_entity.pdbx_description
1 polymer ?
#
loop_
_entity_poly.entity_id
_entity_poly.type
_entity_poly.pdbx_seq_one_letter_code
_entity_poly.pdbx_strand_id
1 'polypeptide(L)'
;MNRRAHVVIPQELVVRIDALVGKRGRSRFIVDAASHELKRLRQLNALRTATGSWRSADHPELKDGSAKWVRALRSQDEGRHRGISGQGPAVPEGGSGR
;
A
#
# COMPACT_ATOMS: atom_id res chain seq x y z
N MET A 1 11.69 22.89 1.50
CA MET A 1 12.03 24.03 2.39
C MET A 1 12.38 23.45 3.76
N ASN A 2 13.58 23.70 4.29
CA ASN A 2 14.02 23.11 5.56
C ASN A 2 13.99 24.17 6.67
N ARG A 3 13.41 23.81 7.83
CA ARG A 3 13.35 24.66 9.02
C ARG A 3 14.14 23.98 10.15
N ARG A 4 14.99 24.74 10.85
CA ARG A 4 15.70 24.25 12.04
C ARG A 4 14.81 24.40 13.27
N ALA A 5 14.80 23.37 14.11
CA ALA A 5 14.14 23.38 15.41
C ALA A 5 15.17 22.99 16.47
N HIS A 6 15.20 23.70 17.60
CA HIS A 6 15.99 23.31 18.76
C HIS A 6 15.12 22.47 19.70
N VAL A 7 15.62 21.29 20.07
CA VAL A 7 14.93 20.35 20.96
C VAL A 7 15.89 19.98 22.09
N VAL A 8 15.40 20.01 23.33
CA VAL A 8 16.16 19.56 24.49
C VAL A 8 16.01 18.05 24.60
N ILE A 9 17.13 17.33 24.66
CA ILE A 9 17.18 15.86 24.71
C ILE A 9 18.03 15.45 25.91
N PRO A 10 17.60 14.47 26.73
CA PRO A 10 18.41 13.96 27.84
C PRO A 10 19.78 13.46 27.37
N GLN A 11 20.82 13.76 28.12
CA GLN A 11 22.20 13.40 27.77
C GLN A 11 22.38 11.88 27.55
N GLU A 12 21.76 11.06 28.39
CA GLU A 12 21.80 9.60 28.27
C GLU A 12 21.24 9.12 26.91
N LEU A 13 20.19 9.77 26.40
CA LEU A 13 19.62 9.41 25.11
C LEU A 13 20.56 9.80 23.96
N VAL A 14 21.23 10.96 24.06
CA VAL A 14 22.25 11.38 23.08
C VAL A 14 23.40 10.37 23.02
N VAL A 15 23.90 9.93 24.18
CA VAL A 15 24.97 8.92 24.26
C VAL A 15 24.55 7.60 23.60
N ARG A 16 23.32 7.15 23.86
CA ARG A 16 22.78 5.92 23.24
C ARG A 16 22.64 6.05 21.72
N ILE A 17 22.16 7.20 21.23
CA ILE A 17 22.06 7.45 19.79
C ILE A 17 23.47 7.46 19.17
N ASP A 18 24.43 8.13 19.79
CA ASP A 18 25.81 8.18 19.30
C ASP A 18 26.47 6.81 19.20
N ALA A 19 26.19 5.92 20.15
CA ALA A 19 26.71 4.56 20.11
C ALA A 19 26.20 3.78 18.89
N LEU A 20 24.99 4.11 18.39
CA LEU A 20 24.37 3.43 17.24
C LEU A 20 24.76 4.06 15.89
N VAL A 21 24.75 5.40 15.80
CA VAL A 21 24.89 6.11 14.50
C VAL A 21 26.12 7.00 14.40
N GLY A 22 26.93 7.06 15.46
CA GLY A 22 28.06 7.97 15.58
C GLY A 22 27.66 9.43 15.76
N LYS A 23 28.63 10.27 16.15
CA LYS A 23 28.40 11.69 16.50
C LYS A 23 27.79 12.54 15.36
N ARG A 24 27.97 12.13 14.10
CA ARG A 24 27.47 12.84 12.91
C ARG A 24 26.12 12.33 12.40
N GLY A 25 25.61 11.20 12.93
CA GLY A 25 24.38 10.56 12.47
C GLY A 25 23.10 11.03 13.16
N ARG A 26 23.19 11.85 14.21
CA ARG A 26 22.06 12.20 15.10
C ARG A 26 20.88 12.82 14.37
N SER A 27 21.11 13.85 13.55
CA SER A 27 20.02 14.57 12.87
C SER A 27 19.24 13.65 11.94
N ARG A 28 19.96 12.79 11.20
CA ARG A 28 19.32 11.79 10.33
C ARG A 28 18.52 10.80 11.16
N PHE A 29 19.11 10.23 12.21
CA PHE A 29 18.43 9.29 13.08
C PHE A 29 17.13 9.86 13.67
N ILE A 30 17.16 11.10 14.16
CA ILE A 30 15.98 11.76 14.75
C ILE A 30 14.91 12.00 13.69
N VAL A 31 15.29 12.45 12.48
CA VAL A 31 14.34 12.67 11.38
C VAL A 31 13.70 11.35 10.94
N ASP A 32 14.49 10.30 10.80
CA ASP A 32 14.00 8.97 10.39
C ASP A 32 13.06 8.40 11.46
N ALA A 33 13.43 8.48 12.74
CA ALA A 33 12.61 8.03 13.86
C ALA A 33 11.29 8.80 13.97
N ALA A 34 11.33 10.13 13.86
CA ALA A 34 10.13 10.96 13.89
C ALA A 34 9.20 10.67 12.70
N SER A 35 9.77 10.45 11.51
CA SER A 35 9.00 10.11 10.31
C SER A 35 8.31 8.76 10.46
N HIS A 36 9.01 7.77 11.02
CA HIS A 36 8.45 6.46 11.28
C HIS A 36 7.32 6.51 12.31
N GLU A 37 7.51 7.23 13.43
CA GLU A 37 6.48 7.33 14.46
C GLU A 37 5.25 8.10 13.97
N LEU A 38 5.43 9.17 13.18
CA LEU A 38 4.30 9.87 12.56
C LEU A 38 3.48 8.95 11.65
N LYS A 39 4.15 8.10 10.85
CA LYS A 39 3.47 7.11 10.01
C LYS A 39 2.68 6.12 10.85
N ARG A 40 3.30 5.58 11.91
CA ARG A 40 2.67 4.63 12.83
C ARG A 40 1.44 5.23 13.50
N LEU A 41 1.55 6.45 14.04
CA LEU A 41 0.42 7.13 14.68
C LEU A 41 -0.72 7.41 13.70
N ARG A 42 -0.41 7.83 12.47
CA ARG A 42 -1.42 8.01 11.42
C ARG A 42 -2.16 6.72 11.10
N GLN A 43 -1.44 5.61 10.96
CA GLN A 43 -2.03 4.30 10.72
C GLN A 43 -2.92 3.84 11.88
N LEU A 44 -2.44 3.98 13.12
CA LEU A 44 -3.22 3.65 14.31
C LEU A 44 -4.49 4.49 14.40
N ASN A 45 -4.40 5.79 14.08
CA ASN A 45 -5.57 6.64 14.04
C ASN A 45 -6.56 6.20 12.95
N ALA A 46 -6.07 5.89 11.75
CA ALA A 46 -6.92 5.38 10.67
C ALA A 46 -7.64 4.09 11.06
N LEU A 47 -6.95 3.15 11.72
CA LEU A 47 -7.57 1.92 12.23
C LEU A 47 -8.65 2.20 13.29
N ARG A 48 -8.40 3.15 14.19
CA ARG A 48 -9.40 3.58 15.20
C ARG A 48 -10.61 4.21 14.54
N THR A 49 -10.41 5.11 13.57
CA THR A 49 -11.52 5.74 12.83
C THR A 49 -12.29 4.75 11.97
N ALA A 50 -11.62 3.76 11.38
CA ALA A 50 -12.25 2.68 10.61
C ALA A 50 -12.90 1.61 11.50
N THR A 51 -12.85 1.73 12.82
CA THR A 51 -13.49 0.77 13.72
C THR A 51 -15.01 0.80 13.47
N GLY A 52 -15.57 -0.35 13.10
CA GLY A 52 -16.99 -0.48 12.79
C GLY A 52 -17.38 -0.08 11.36
N SER A 53 -16.44 0.37 10.51
CA SER A 53 -16.69 0.66 9.10
C SER A 53 -16.80 -0.59 8.22
N TRP A 54 -16.62 -1.77 8.81
CA TRP A 54 -16.70 -3.07 8.14
C TRP A 54 -17.57 -4.01 8.98
N ARG A 55 -18.71 -4.45 8.45
CA ARG A 55 -19.58 -5.46 9.08
C ARG A 55 -19.84 -6.58 8.09
N SER A 56 -19.85 -7.83 8.55
CA SER A 56 -20.13 -8.99 7.70
C SER A 56 -21.52 -8.94 7.06
N ALA A 57 -22.48 -8.28 7.71
CA ALA A 57 -23.83 -8.08 7.17
C ALA A 57 -23.85 -7.16 5.94
N ASP A 58 -22.89 -6.23 5.84
CA ASP A 58 -22.79 -5.28 4.71
C ASP A 58 -22.08 -5.91 3.50
N HIS A 59 -21.51 -7.12 3.65
CA HIS A 59 -20.72 -7.83 2.64
C HIS A 59 -21.17 -9.30 2.46
N PRO A 60 -22.43 -9.55 2.03
CA PRO A 60 -22.95 -10.90 1.84
C PRO A 60 -22.20 -11.71 0.77
N GLU A 61 -21.55 -11.04 -0.20
CA GLU A 61 -20.72 -11.64 -1.23
C GLU A 61 -19.48 -12.37 -0.67
N LEU A 62 -19.06 -12.00 0.54
CA LEU A 62 -17.93 -12.61 1.25
C LEU A 62 -18.35 -13.69 2.24
N LYS A 63 -19.64 -14.06 2.32
CA LYS A 63 -20.17 -15.02 3.30
C LYS A 63 -19.47 -16.38 3.29
N ASP A 64 -19.08 -16.85 2.10
CA ASP A 64 -18.40 -18.14 1.88
C ASP A 64 -16.86 -18.00 1.93
N GLY A 65 -16.37 -16.86 2.41
CA GLY A 65 -14.95 -16.51 2.46
C GLY A 65 -14.47 -15.72 1.24
N SER A 66 -13.50 -14.83 1.50
CA SER A 66 -12.91 -13.96 0.49
C SER A 66 -12.22 -14.71 -0.64
N ALA A 67 -11.58 -15.86 -0.34
CA ALA A 67 -10.88 -16.65 -1.36
C ALA A 67 -11.82 -17.17 -2.46
N LYS A 68 -13.04 -17.60 -2.09
CA LYS A 68 -14.04 -18.09 -3.05
C LYS A 68 -14.57 -16.95 -3.91
N TRP A 69 -14.84 -15.80 -3.29
CA TRP A 69 -15.28 -14.59 -3.99
C TRP A 69 -14.23 -14.08 -4.99
N VAL A 70 -12.95 -13.98 -4.59
CA VAL A 70 -11.85 -13.58 -5.48
C VAL A 70 -11.68 -14.57 -6.65
N ARG A 71 -11.82 -15.88 -6.40
CA ARG A 71 -11.75 -16.89 -7.47
C ARG A 71 -12.87 -16.69 -8.49
N ALA A 72 -14.10 -16.49 -8.03
CA ALA A 72 -15.25 -16.23 -8.90
C ALA A 72 -15.04 -14.95 -9.74
N LEU A 73 -14.52 -13.89 -9.13
CA LEU A 73 -14.23 -12.62 -9.82
C LEU A 73 -13.20 -12.80 -10.95
N ARG A 74 -12.11 -13.52 -10.69
CA ARG A 74 -11.07 -13.82 -11.70
C ARG A 74 -11.61 -14.66 -12.86
N SER A 75 -12.41 -15.68 -12.56
CA SER A 75 -13.01 -16.52 -13.60
C SER A 75 -13.99 -15.75 -14.50
N GLN A 76 -14.70 -14.75 -13.96
CA GLN A 76 -15.56 -13.86 -14.75
C GLN A 76 -14.74 -12.95 -15.67
N ASP A 77 -13.64 -12.39 -15.18
CA ASP A 77 -12.75 -11.54 -15.99
C ASP A 77 -12.03 -12.32 -17.10
N GLU A 78 -11.56 -13.54 -16.84
CA GLU A 78 -11.00 -14.41 -17.87
C GLU A 78 -12.03 -14.80 -18.94
N GLY A 79 -13.27 -15.04 -18.53
CA GLY A 79 -14.39 -15.27 -19.44
C GLY A 79 -14.67 -14.06 -20.34
N ARG A 80 -14.63 -12.85 -19.77
CA ARG A 80 -14.77 -11.59 -20.50
C ARG A 80 -13.60 -11.34 -21.45
N HIS A 81 -12.37 -11.59 -21.00
CA HIS A 81 -11.16 -11.42 -21.80
C HIS A 81 -11.15 -12.31 -23.06
N ARG A 82 -11.60 -13.58 -22.95
CA ARG A 82 -11.82 -14.45 -24.12
C ARG A 82 -12.92 -13.96 -25.06
N GLY A 83 -13.99 -13.37 -24.51
CA GLY A 83 -15.09 -12.84 -25.31
C GLY A 83 -14.66 -11.63 -26.17
N ILE A 84 -13.77 -10.79 -25.64
CA ILE A 84 -13.25 -9.61 -26.34
C ILE A 84 -12.18 -10.00 -27.36
N SER A 85 -11.31 -10.97 -27.07
CA SER A 85 -10.31 -11.47 -28.03
C SER A 85 -10.90 -12.34 -29.16
N GLY A 86 -12.16 -12.75 -29.06
CA GLY A 86 -12.91 -13.43 -30.12
C GLY A 86 -13.63 -12.52 -31.13
N GLN A 87 -13.58 -11.20 -30.95
CA GLN A 87 -14.14 -10.19 -31.87
C GLN A 87 -13.09 -9.13 -32.23
N GLY A 88 -11.97 -9.56 -32.82
CA GLY A 88 -11.11 -8.67 -33.60
C GLY A 88 -11.60 -8.64 -35.06
N PRO A 89 -11.67 -7.48 -35.74
CA PRO A 89 -12.15 -7.42 -37.11
C PRO A 89 -11.23 -8.25 -38.02
N ALA A 90 -11.84 -9.12 -38.83
CA ALA A 90 -11.13 -9.89 -39.84
C ALA A 90 -10.43 -8.92 -40.81
N VAL A 91 -9.10 -8.88 -40.76
CA VAL A 91 -8.30 -8.20 -41.78
C VAL A 91 -8.36 -9.10 -43.03
N PRO A 92 -8.91 -8.63 -44.16
CA PRO A 92 -8.93 -9.43 -45.36
C PRO A 92 -7.50 -9.52 -45.91
N GLU A 93 -6.93 -10.73 -45.95
CA GLU A 93 -5.68 -10.99 -46.66
C GLU A 93 -5.88 -10.75 -48.16
N GLY A 94 -5.35 -9.64 -48.63
CA GLY A 94 -5.29 -9.29 -50.04
C GLY A 94 -4.32 -10.21 -50.78
N GLY A 95 -4.88 -11.08 -51.63
CA GLY A 95 -4.47 -11.25 -53.03
C GLY A 95 -3.02 -11.64 -53.33
N SER A 96 -2.84 -12.94 -53.60
CA SER A 96 -1.79 -13.48 -54.46
C SER A 96 -1.71 -12.74 -55.80
N GLY A 97 -0.52 -12.24 -56.16
CA GLY A 97 -0.23 -11.76 -57.51
C GLY A 97 1.27 -11.61 -57.74
N ARG A 98 1.83 -12.60 -58.43
CA ARG A 98 3.06 -12.64 -59.26
C ARG A 98 4.13 -11.56 -59.07
#